data_AF-A0AAJ0LXX9-F1
#
_entry.id   AF-A0AAJ0LXX9-F1
#
_cell.length_a   1.000
_cell.length_b   1.000
_cell.length_c   1.000
_cell.angle_alpha   90.00
_cell.angle_beta   90.00
_cell.angle_gamma   90.00
#
_symmetry.space_group_name_H-M   'P 1'
#
loop_
_entity.id
_entity.type
_entity.pdbx_description
1 polymer ?
#
loop_
_entity_poly.entity_id
_entity_poly.type
_entity_poly.pdbx_seq_one_letter_code
_entity_poly.pdbx_strand_id
1 'polypeptide(L)'
;MLSQHGSIGLDQYMAVLDLASVYARKYLAYGLYDTGYTRLITLAPLYWRQLNLLYDICSNPSLYLSDDIRVSLGSYRPPNRELDVAVKRVMLLGVAKTVRERVEEIQERVEGFEDRIARGSLELAEAGRLNLQWLLGVIWNLTRRLDTIKAVLEKEDWGLIAEAMPTR
;
A
#
# COMPACT_ATOMS: atom_id res chain seq x y z
N MET A 1 -10.03 -1.14 12.95
CA MET A 1 -10.02 -1.60 14.36
C MET A 1 -9.09 -2.78 14.47
N LEU A 2 -7.86 -2.57 14.91
CA LEU A 2 -6.98 -3.64 15.38
C LEU A 2 -7.11 -3.67 16.91
N SER A 3 -7.51 -4.82 17.44
CA SER A 3 -7.58 -5.10 18.87
C SER A 3 -6.17 -5.13 19.48
N GLN A 4 -6.08 -4.78 20.76
CA GLN A 4 -4.87 -4.42 21.50
C GLN A 4 -3.70 -5.42 21.54
N HIS A 5 -3.76 -6.61 20.94
CA HIS A 5 -2.60 -7.49 20.71
C HIS A 5 -2.65 -7.99 19.25
N GLY A 6 -1.91 -7.33 18.35
CA GLY A 6 -2.11 -7.43 16.90
C GLY A 6 -1.07 -8.28 16.19
N SER A 7 -1.51 -9.21 15.33
CA SER A 7 -0.66 -9.83 14.30
C SER A 7 -1.05 -9.25 12.95
N ILE A 8 -0.04 -8.95 12.12
CA ILE A 8 -0.20 -8.36 10.79
C ILE A 8 0.51 -9.26 9.79
N GLY A 9 -0.29 -9.93 8.96
CA GLY A 9 0.20 -10.76 7.84
C GLY A 9 0.37 -9.90 6.60
N LEU A 10 1.60 -9.51 6.28
CA LEU A 10 1.95 -8.67 5.14
C LEU A 10 1.55 -9.31 3.80
N ASP A 11 1.58 -10.63 3.72
CA ASP A 11 1.12 -11.43 2.57
C ASP A 11 -0.35 -11.20 2.24
N GLN A 12 -1.21 -11.02 3.26
CA GLN A 12 -2.63 -10.75 3.03
C GLN A 12 -2.84 -9.37 2.39
N TYR A 13 -1.99 -8.39 2.73
CA TYR A 13 -2.04 -7.06 2.13
C TYR A 13 -1.53 -7.07 0.69
N MET A 14 -0.48 -7.85 0.41
CA MET A 14 -0.02 -8.06 -0.96
C MET A 14 -1.07 -8.77 -1.81
N ALA A 15 -1.75 -9.80 -1.28
CA ALA A 15 -2.82 -10.49 -1.99
C ALA A 15 -4.00 -9.56 -2.34
N VAL A 16 -4.37 -8.65 -1.41
CA VAL A 16 -5.37 -7.60 -1.66
C VAL A 16 -4.90 -6.64 -2.75
N LEU A 17 -3.60 -6.33 -2.81
CA LEU A 17 -3.02 -5.46 -3.83
C LEU A 17 -2.97 -6.09 -5.20
N ASP A 18 -2.57 -7.35 -5.29
CA ASP A 18 -2.58 -8.06 -6.56
C ASP A 18 -4.02 -8.17 -7.10
N LEU A 19 -4.99 -8.43 -6.22
CA LEU A 19 -6.40 -8.46 -6.59
C LEU A 19 -6.89 -7.08 -7.07
N ALA A 20 -6.58 -6.00 -6.34
CA ALA A 20 -6.92 -4.64 -6.74
C ALA A 20 -6.25 -4.27 -8.07
N SER A 21 -4.99 -4.62 -8.26
CA SER A 21 -4.23 -4.38 -9.49
C SER A 21 -4.83 -5.14 -10.69
N VAL A 22 -5.28 -6.39 -10.49
CA VAL A 22 -6.01 -7.14 -11.51
C VAL A 22 -7.31 -6.45 -11.89
N TYR A 23 -8.09 -5.98 -10.92
CA TYR A 23 -9.35 -5.28 -11.19
C TYR A 23 -9.14 -3.91 -11.85
N ALA A 24 -8.12 -3.15 -11.43
CA ALA A 24 -7.73 -1.90 -12.07
C ALA A 24 -7.32 -2.14 -13.53
N ARG A 25 -6.48 -3.15 -13.79
CA ARG A 25 -6.12 -3.55 -15.16
C ARG A 25 -7.33 -3.98 -15.99
N LYS A 26 -8.24 -4.78 -15.41
CA LYS A 26 -9.49 -5.18 -16.08
C LYS A 26 -10.41 -3.99 -16.32
N TYR A 27 -10.40 -2.97 -15.48
CA TYR A 27 -11.15 -1.75 -15.73
C TYR A 27 -10.53 -0.97 -16.90
N LEU A 28 -9.22 -0.74 -16.85
CA LEU A 28 -8.45 -0.02 -17.86
C LEU A 28 -8.32 -0.78 -19.20
N ALA A 29 -8.55 -2.10 -19.25
CA ALA A 29 -8.50 -2.83 -20.52
C ALA A 29 -9.78 -2.68 -21.37
N TYR A 30 -10.92 -2.36 -20.77
CA TYR A 30 -12.21 -2.32 -21.48
C TYR A 30 -12.51 -0.91 -21.99
N GLY A 31 -12.20 -0.67 -23.26
CA GLY A 31 -12.38 0.64 -23.91
C GLY A 31 -13.78 0.96 -24.42
N LEU A 32 -14.83 0.18 -24.14
CA LEU A 32 -16.09 0.28 -24.92
C LEU A 32 -17.43 0.07 -24.19
N TYR A 33 -17.51 -0.31 -22.91
CA TYR A 33 -18.82 -0.52 -22.28
C TYR A 33 -18.92 -0.08 -20.82
N ASP A 34 -20.09 0.51 -20.52
CA ASP A 34 -20.65 0.99 -19.26
C ASP A 34 -20.71 -0.08 -18.15
N THR A 35 -19.55 -0.65 -17.80
CA THR A 35 -19.38 -1.70 -16.78
C THR A 35 -18.65 -1.16 -15.54
N GLY A 36 -18.51 0.17 -15.46
CA GLY A 36 -17.74 0.88 -14.45
C GLY A 36 -18.27 0.77 -13.03
N TYR A 37 -19.50 0.31 -12.80
CA TYR A 37 -20.05 0.27 -11.45
C TYR A 37 -19.55 -0.95 -10.64
N THR A 38 -19.71 -2.18 -11.14
CA THR A 38 -19.45 -3.39 -10.33
C THR A 38 -17.96 -3.64 -10.06
N ARG A 39 -17.09 -3.26 -11.00
CA ARG A 39 -15.63 -3.46 -10.85
C ARG A 39 -15.02 -2.41 -9.91
N LEU A 40 -15.45 -1.14 -9.97
CA LEU A 40 -14.98 -0.12 -9.02
C LEU A 40 -15.53 -0.27 -7.61
N ILE A 41 -16.78 -0.73 -7.44
CA ILE A 41 -17.32 -1.08 -6.11
C ILE A 41 -16.42 -2.11 -5.42
N THR A 42 -15.84 -3.04 -6.18
CA THR A 42 -14.90 -4.02 -5.62
C THR A 42 -13.53 -3.42 -5.33
N LEU A 43 -13.07 -2.43 -6.11
CA LEU A 43 -11.78 -1.75 -5.90
C LEU A 43 -11.77 -0.87 -4.66
N ALA A 44 -12.84 -0.11 -4.42
CA ALA A 44 -12.91 0.87 -3.32
C ALA A 44 -12.61 0.29 -1.92
N PRO A 45 -13.22 -0.82 -1.47
CA PRO A 45 -12.93 -1.41 -0.16
C PRO A 45 -11.53 -2.02 -0.08
N LEU A 46 -10.99 -2.54 -1.20
CA LEU A 46 -9.63 -3.08 -1.25
C LEU A 46 -8.60 -1.98 -1.05
N TYR A 47 -8.74 -0.85 -1.75
CA TYR A 47 -7.86 0.32 -1.58
C TYR A 47 -8.06 1.00 -0.23
N TRP A 48 -9.28 1.06 0.30
CA TRP A 48 -9.55 1.59 1.64
C TRP A 48 -8.79 0.81 2.72
N ARG A 49 -8.80 -0.52 2.64
CA ARG A 49 -8.06 -1.38 3.58
C ARG A 49 -6.55 -1.15 3.51
N GLN A 50 -6.01 -0.96 2.30
CA GLN A 50 -4.59 -0.67 2.09
C GLN A 50 -4.20 0.71 2.60
N LEU A 51 -5.01 1.72 2.28
CA LEU A 51 -4.81 3.06 2.77
C LEU A 51 -4.76 3.06 4.30
N ASN A 52 -5.71 2.42 4.98
CA ASN A 52 -5.70 2.36 6.44
C ASN A 52 -4.43 1.70 7.01
N LEU A 53 -3.97 0.59 6.44
CA LEU A 53 -2.72 -0.02 6.92
C LEU A 53 -1.53 0.93 6.71
N LEU A 54 -1.36 1.46 5.50
CA LEU A 54 -0.24 2.35 5.20
C LEU A 54 -0.32 3.63 6.04
N TYR A 55 -1.53 4.11 6.33
CA TYR A 55 -1.76 5.21 7.26
C TYR A 55 -1.25 4.89 8.66
N ASP A 56 -1.66 3.74 9.19
CA ASP A 56 -1.34 3.34 10.56
C ASP A 56 0.17 3.15 10.71
N ILE A 57 0.83 2.54 9.71
CA ILE A 57 2.30 2.42 9.65
C ILE A 57 2.97 3.80 9.58
N CYS A 58 2.48 4.71 8.72
CA CYS A 58 3.02 6.07 8.63
C CYS A 58 2.87 6.84 9.95
N SER A 59 1.74 6.66 10.62
CA SER A 59 1.36 7.45 11.79
C SER A 59 2.05 6.98 13.05
N ASN A 60 2.34 5.68 13.15
CA ASN A 60 2.99 5.09 14.33
C ASN A 60 3.95 3.95 13.95
N PRO A 61 5.06 4.25 13.26
CA PRO A 61 6.00 3.24 12.79
C PRO A 61 6.62 2.44 13.94
N SER A 62 6.86 3.06 15.10
CA SER A 62 7.45 2.41 16.27
C SER A 62 6.55 1.30 16.83
N LEU A 63 5.23 1.44 16.71
CA LEU A 63 4.29 0.39 17.10
C LEU A 63 4.44 -0.88 16.22
N TYR A 64 4.76 -0.72 14.94
CA TYR A 64 4.97 -1.85 14.02
C TYR A 64 6.35 -2.49 14.14
N LEU A 65 7.27 -1.78 14.81
CA LEU A 65 8.60 -2.26 15.15
C LEU A 65 8.66 -2.81 16.58
N SER A 66 7.68 -2.51 17.43
CA SER A 66 7.64 -2.99 18.82
C SER A 66 7.33 -4.49 18.90
N ASP A 67 7.65 -5.09 20.03
CA ASP A 67 7.35 -6.49 20.34
C ASP A 67 5.85 -6.81 20.37
N ASP A 68 5.01 -5.79 20.57
CA ASP A 68 3.55 -5.94 20.75
C ASP A 68 2.83 -6.26 19.43
N ILE A 69 3.41 -5.85 18.30
CA ILE A 69 2.91 -6.19 16.96
C ILE A 69 3.76 -7.30 16.36
N ARG A 70 3.13 -8.43 16.05
CA ARG A 70 3.76 -9.49 15.25
C ARG A 70 3.57 -9.22 13.78
N VAL A 71 4.67 -9.09 13.05
CA VAL A 71 4.65 -8.96 11.58
C VAL A 71 5.07 -10.31 10.98
N SER A 72 4.30 -10.80 10.00
CA SER A 72 4.62 -12.03 9.27
C SER A 72 4.55 -11.82 7.77
N LEU A 73 5.31 -12.62 7.02
CA LEU A 73 5.22 -12.71 5.56
C LEU A 73 5.08 -14.19 5.21
N GLY A 74 3.86 -14.65 4.95
CA GLY A 74 3.55 -16.07 4.81
C GLY A 74 3.81 -16.83 6.12
N SER A 75 4.56 -17.93 6.05
CA SER A 75 4.96 -18.70 7.25
C SER A 75 6.17 -18.11 7.99
N TYR A 76 6.89 -17.16 7.38
CA TYR A 76 8.06 -16.57 8.00
C TYR A 76 7.66 -15.60 9.12
N ARG A 77 8.29 -15.82 10.27
CA ARG A 77 8.20 -14.97 11.47
C ARG A 77 9.62 -14.71 11.97
N PRO A 78 9.91 -13.50 12.45
CA PRO A 78 11.20 -13.22 13.07
C PRO A 78 11.44 -14.19 14.24
N PRO A 79 12.61 -14.86 14.30
CA PRO A 79 12.84 -15.99 15.21
C PRO A 79 13.01 -15.59 16.68
N ASN A 80 13.34 -14.33 16.99
CA ASN A 80 13.66 -13.85 18.34
C ASN A 80 13.57 -12.30 18.44
N ARG A 81 13.33 -11.81 19.68
CA ARG A 81 13.09 -10.38 20.01
C ARG A 81 14.17 -9.41 19.54
N GLU A 82 15.44 -9.77 19.61
CA GLU A 82 16.57 -8.87 19.27
C GLU A 82 16.76 -8.66 17.77
N LEU A 83 16.47 -9.67 16.95
CA LEU A 83 16.48 -9.56 15.48
C LEU A 83 15.15 -9.03 14.93
N ASP A 84 14.14 -8.88 15.79
CA ASP A 84 12.77 -8.59 15.41
C ASP A 84 12.64 -7.23 14.73
N VAL A 85 13.25 -6.17 15.28
CA VAL A 85 13.15 -4.80 14.74
C VAL A 85 13.77 -4.69 13.34
N ALA A 86 14.99 -5.19 13.16
CA ALA A 86 15.71 -5.10 11.88
C ALA A 86 15.01 -5.94 10.80
N VAL A 87 14.56 -7.15 11.16
CA VAL A 87 13.81 -8.03 10.24
C VAL A 87 12.45 -7.43 9.89
N LYS A 88 11.68 -6.93 10.87
CA LYS A 88 10.42 -6.20 10.65
C LYS A 88 10.61 -5.02 9.72
N ARG A 89 11.67 -4.23 9.92
CA ARG A 89 12.03 -3.09 9.07
C ARG A 89 12.28 -3.52 7.63
N VAL A 90 13.09 -4.56 7.41
CA VAL A 90 13.34 -5.11 6.07
C VAL A 90 12.06 -5.65 5.44
N MET A 91 11.20 -6.33 6.19
CA MET A 91 9.91 -6.84 5.69
C MET A 91 8.96 -5.71 5.29
N LEU A 92 8.82 -4.68 6.12
CA LEU A 92 7.97 -3.52 5.85
C LEU A 92 8.50 -2.70 4.65
N LEU A 93 9.81 -2.49 4.56
CA LEU A 93 10.44 -1.83 3.41
C LEU A 93 10.29 -2.65 2.13
N GLY A 94 10.50 -3.97 2.20
CA GLY A 94 10.32 -4.88 1.08
C GLY A 94 8.89 -4.85 0.54
N VAL A 95 7.89 -4.86 1.43
CA VAL A 95 6.49 -4.73 1.04
C VAL A 95 6.18 -3.36 0.49
N ALA A 96 6.66 -2.28 1.13
CA ALA A 96 6.48 -0.92 0.61
C ALA A 96 7.05 -0.77 -0.80
N LYS A 97 8.21 -1.38 -1.08
CA LYS A 97 8.79 -1.43 -2.43
C LYS A 97 7.89 -2.20 -3.41
N THR A 98 7.44 -3.41 -3.07
CA THR A 98 6.53 -4.17 -3.94
C THR A 98 5.23 -3.41 -4.20
N VAL A 99 4.68 -2.74 -3.18
CA VAL A 99 3.47 -1.93 -3.36
C VAL A 99 3.74 -0.75 -4.28
N ARG A 100 4.90 -0.09 -4.14
CA ARG A 100 5.32 1.01 -5.03
C ARG A 100 5.34 0.57 -6.49
N GLU A 101 6.01 -0.54 -6.79
CA GLU A 101 6.11 -1.07 -8.16
C GLU A 101 4.72 -1.35 -8.77
N ARG A 102 3.78 -1.86 -7.96
CA ARG A 102 2.39 -2.08 -8.40
C ARG A 102 1.63 -0.78 -8.64
N VAL A 103 1.82 0.22 -7.78
CA VAL A 103 1.20 1.55 -7.93
C VAL A 103 1.73 2.23 -9.19
N GLU A 104 3.02 2.15 -9.46
CA GLU A 104 3.66 2.67 -10.67
C GLU A 104 3.11 1.99 -11.94
N GLU A 105 2.96 0.65 -11.96
CA GLU A 105 2.35 -0.06 -13.11
C GLU A 105 0.91 0.44 -13.38
N ILE A 106 0.13 0.72 -12.34
CA ILE A 106 -1.24 1.24 -12.51
C ILE A 106 -1.18 2.69 -12.99
N GLN A 107 -0.26 3.50 -12.46
CA GLN A 107 -0.08 4.89 -12.85
C GLN A 107 0.23 5.02 -14.35
N GLU A 108 1.20 4.27 -14.86
CA GLU A 108 1.55 4.27 -16.30
C GLU A 108 0.34 3.94 -17.19
N ARG A 109 -0.51 3.00 -16.75
CA ARG A 109 -1.72 2.62 -17.50
C ARG A 109 -2.79 3.70 -17.47
N VAL A 110 -2.91 4.41 -16.35
CA VAL A 110 -3.85 5.52 -16.19
C VAL A 110 -3.41 6.71 -17.04
N GLU A 111 -2.13 7.06 -17.03
CA GLU A 111 -1.54 8.10 -17.89
C GLU A 111 -1.78 7.77 -19.38
N GLY A 112 -1.58 6.51 -19.78
CA GLY A 112 -1.91 6.05 -21.13
C GLY A 112 -3.41 6.16 -21.48
N PHE A 113 -4.31 6.15 -20.50
CA PHE A 113 -5.74 6.41 -20.69
C PHE A 113 -6.03 7.90 -20.87
N GLU A 114 -5.45 8.75 -20.02
CA GLU A 114 -5.55 10.22 -20.14
C GLU A 114 -5.05 10.69 -21.50
N ASP A 115 -3.92 10.16 -21.98
CA ASP A 115 -3.38 10.47 -23.30
C ASP A 115 -4.33 10.08 -24.44
N ARG A 116 -5.04 8.96 -24.30
CA ARG A 116 -6.00 8.50 -25.31
C ARG A 116 -7.25 9.37 -25.35
N ILE A 117 -7.70 9.84 -24.18
CA ILE A 117 -8.79 10.80 -24.04
C ILE A 117 -8.40 12.15 -24.64
N ALA A 118 -7.21 12.66 -24.29
CA ALA A 118 -6.69 13.93 -24.80
C ALA A 118 -6.54 13.93 -26.33
N ARG A 119 -6.17 12.77 -26.90
CA ARG A 119 -6.09 12.57 -28.36
C ARG A 119 -7.43 12.27 -29.03
N GLY A 120 -8.55 12.21 -28.29
CA GLY A 120 -9.88 11.90 -28.82
C GLY A 120 -10.06 10.46 -29.31
N SER A 121 -9.11 9.57 -29.01
CA SER A 121 -9.13 8.14 -29.38
C SER A 121 -9.90 7.25 -28.40
N LEU A 122 -10.41 7.84 -27.32
CA LEU A 122 -11.20 7.21 -26.29
C LEU A 122 -12.17 8.24 -25.72
N GLU A 123 -13.46 7.96 -25.81
CA GLU A 123 -14.49 8.74 -25.11
C GLU A 123 -14.98 7.98 -23.87
N LEU A 124 -15.02 8.68 -22.74
CA LEU A 124 -15.57 8.14 -21.50
C LEU A 124 -16.87 8.86 -21.15
N ALA A 125 -17.88 8.08 -20.76
CA ALA A 125 -19.04 8.61 -20.06
C ALA A 125 -18.62 9.30 -18.74
N GLU A 126 -19.48 10.14 -18.19
CA GLU A 126 -19.22 10.90 -16.96
C GLU A 126 -18.79 10.00 -15.79
N ALA A 127 -19.49 8.89 -15.57
CA ALA A 127 -19.10 7.90 -14.56
C ALA A 127 -17.68 7.36 -14.79
N GLY A 128 -17.30 7.09 -16.05
CA GLY A 128 -15.95 6.67 -16.41
C GLY A 128 -14.88 7.71 -16.08
N ARG A 129 -15.17 8.99 -16.30
CA ARG A 129 -14.26 10.10 -15.93
C ARG A 129 -14.09 10.25 -14.42
N LEU A 130 -15.19 10.18 -13.66
CA LEU A 130 -15.15 10.23 -12.20
C LEU A 130 -14.36 9.07 -11.61
N ASN A 131 -14.52 7.87 -12.18
CA ASN A 131 -13.79 6.68 -11.76
C ASN A 131 -12.29 6.78 -12.05
N LEU A 132 -11.91 7.36 -13.20
CA LEU A 132 -10.51 7.63 -13.54
C LEU A 132 -9.88 8.64 -12.55
N GLN A 133 -10.59 9.74 -12.26
CA GLN A 133 -10.16 10.73 -11.26
C GLN A 133 -10.01 10.13 -9.86
N TRP A 134 -10.96 9.26 -9.46
CA TRP A 134 -10.86 8.56 -8.18
C TRP A 134 -9.63 7.65 -8.14
N LEU A 135 -9.35 6.90 -9.21
CA LEU A 135 -8.19 6.01 -9.28
C LEU A 135 -6.87 6.80 -9.20
N LEU A 136 -6.78 7.95 -9.88
CA LEU A 136 -5.67 8.90 -9.76
C LEU A 136 -5.47 9.37 -8.31
N GLY A 137 -6.57 9.75 -7.64
CA GLY A 137 -6.54 10.15 -6.24
C GLY A 137 -6.03 9.03 -5.32
N VAL A 138 -6.43 7.79 -5.57
CA VAL A 138 -5.93 6.62 -4.82
C VAL A 138 -4.44 6.41 -5.07
N ILE A 139 -3.99 6.41 -6.32
CA ILE A 139 -2.57 6.25 -6.71
C ILE A 139 -1.72 7.29 -6.00
N TRP A 140 -2.10 8.57 -6.09
CA TRP A 140 -1.36 9.66 -5.46
C TRP A 140 -1.25 9.51 -3.94
N ASN A 141 -2.35 9.12 -3.27
CA ASN A 141 -2.34 8.90 -1.83
C ASN A 141 -1.46 7.72 -1.42
N LEU A 142 -1.50 6.61 -2.17
CA LEU A 142 -0.65 5.45 -1.92
C LEU A 142 0.82 5.81 -2.12
N THR A 143 1.17 6.46 -3.24
CA THR A 143 2.49 7.00 -3.55
C THR A 143 3.03 7.82 -2.38
N ARG A 144 2.30 8.84 -1.92
CA ARG A 144 2.74 9.69 -0.81
C ARG A 144 2.98 8.92 0.49
N ARG A 145 2.12 7.96 0.82
CA ARG A 145 2.26 7.16 2.06
C ARG A 145 3.44 6.22 1.98
N LEU A 146 3.66 5.58 0.84
CA LEU A 146 4.82 4.74 0.62
C LEU A 146 6.13 5.54 0.71
N ASP A 147 6.15 6.80 0.26
CA ASP A 147 7.32 7.68 0.40
C ASP A 147 7.57 8.02 1.86
N THR A 148 6.51 8.29 2.63
CA THR A 148 6.60 8.49 4.07
C THR A 148 7.12 7.23 4.78
N ILE A 149 6.58 6.05 4.48
CA ILE A 149 7.05 4.78 5.07
C ILE A 149 8.52 4.58 4.79
N LYS A 150 8.94 4.75 3.53
CA LYS A 150 10.34 4.66 3.13
C LYS A 150 11.19 5.64 3.93
N ALA A 151 10.85 6.92 3.95
CA ALA A 151 11.63 7.94 4.67
C ALA A 151 11.71 7.67 6.19
N VAL A 152 10.60 7.22 6.79
CA VAL A 152 10.52 6.90 8.22
C VAL A 152 11.34 5.65 8.56
N LEU A 153 11.19 4.59 7.77
CA LEU A 153 11.89 3.33 7.96
C LEU A 153 13.31 3.35 7.38
N GLU A 154 13.79 4.39 6.70
CA GLU A 154 15.19 4.53 6.27
C GLU A 154 16.00 5.43 7.21
N LYS A 155 15.36 6.27 8.03
CA LYS A 155 16.07 7.04 9.07
C LYS A 155 16.82 6.11 10.03
N GLU A 156 18.11 6.37 10.20
CA GLU A 156 19.06 5.52 10.95
C GLU A 156 18.86 5.53 12.48
N ASP A 157 18.08 6.47 13.03
CA ASP A 157 18.12 6.77 14.48
C ASP A 157 17.28 5.88 15.40
N TRP A 158 16.51 4.90 14.89
CA TRP A 158 15.60 4.12 15.74
C TRP A 158 16.24 2.91 16.43
N GLY A 159 17.54 2.68 16.25
CA GLY A 159 18.30 1.55 16.82
C GLY A 159 19.40 1.92 17.82
N LEU A 160 19.66 3.21 18.07
CA LEU A 160 20.70 3.67 19.02
C LEU A 160 20.15 4.17 20.36
N ILE A 161 18.83 4.21 20.55
CA ILE A 161 18.21 4.55 21.84
C ILE A 161 17.99 3.28 22.70
N ALA A 162 18.95 2.36 22.67
CA ALA A 162 19.03 1.26 23.62
C ALA A 162 20.16 1.45 24.66
N GLU A 163 21.01 2.46 24.53
CA GLU A 163 22.20 2.66 25.38
C GLU A 163 22.21 3.97 26.20
N ALA A 164 21.04 4.51 26.54
CA ALA A 164 20.95 5.64 27.48
C ALA A 164 20.06 5.31 28.68
N MET A 165 20.29 4.16 29.32
CA MET A 165 19.86 3.95 30.70
C MET A 165 21.09 4.01 31.62
N PRO A 166 21.18 5.01 32.52
CA PRO A 166 22.26 5.03 33.51
C PRO A 166 22.04 3.88 34.49
N THR A 167 23.04 3.01 34.59
CA THR A 167 23.16 2.07 35.70
C THR A 167 23.19 2.86 37.01
N ARG A 168 22.24 2.59 37.90
CA ARG A 168 22.33 2.87 39.33
C ARG A 168 22.26 1.57 40.08
#